data_AF-A0A9P6CSY7-F1
#
_entry.id   AF-A0A9P6CSY7-F1
#
_cell.length_a   1.000
_cell.length_b   1.000
_cell.length_c   1.000
_cell.angle_alpha   90.00
_cell.angle_beta   90.00
_cell.angle_gamma   90.00
#
_symmetry.space_group_name_H-M   'P 1'
#
loop_
_entity.id
_entity.type
_entity.pdbx_description
1 polymer ?
#
loop_
_entity_poly.entity_id
_entity_poly.type
_entity_poly.pdbx_seq_one_letter_code
_entity_poly.pdbx_strand_id
1 'polypeptide(L)'
;FDILFIQEPPWSLIRKTVSSSNKDSDDVIGAPKHPEWITVAPVTKPDRKPRVLAYCHNRLTRLRPSLRRDIIDHPDIIALSVFAHGQTLNFMNVYSDDQNTAIFHIAGKSGSLPSFVYMGGDFNCHSSVWDPKETSHRTVPIALLESAAGLGLELAMPDNPGPTLYPYNRDFRPLVIDLIFLRSQDVLARMPHREIGIQGSSDHIPISAVVPLSEPIDVGTTRSIKPNSESERDYVDAL
;
A
#
# COMPACT_ATOMS: atom_id res chain seq x y z
N PHE A 1 1.63 1.39 13.94
CA PHE A 1 1.22 1.41 12.52
C PHE A 1 -0.28 1.70 12.39
N ASP A 2 -0.69 2.26 11.25
CA ASP A 2 -2.07 2.69 10.95
C ASP A 2 -2.75 1.77 9.93
N ILE A 3 -1.98 1.40 8.91
CA ILE A 3 -2.34 0.43 7.88
C ILE A 3 -1.21 -0.61 7.86
N LEU A 4 -1.56 -1.89 7.78
CA LEU A 4 -0.62 -2.98 7.55
C LEU A 4 -0.92 -3.57 6.18
N PHE A 5 0.06 -3.62 5.29
CA PHE A 5 -0.03 -4.36 4.04
C PHE A 5 0.76 -5.65 4.18
N ILE A 6 0.09 -6.76 3.88
CA ILE A 6 0.61 -8.12 4.05
C ILE A 6 0.52 -8.82 2.69
N GLN A 7 1.60 -9.47 2.30
CA GLN A 7 1.67 -10.37 1.16
C GLN A 7 1.77 -11.81 1.65
N GLU A 8 1.28 -12.76 0.85
CA GLU A 8 1.16 -14.17 1.22
C GLU A 8 0.58 -14.39 2.64
N PRO A 9 -0.56 -13.77 2.98
CA PRO A 9 -1.09 -13.82 4.32
C PRO A 9 -1.41 -15.26 4.75
N PRO A 10 -1.22 -15.60 6.04
CA PRO A 10 -1.70 -16.88 6.56
C PRO A 10 -3.22 -16.96 6.37
N TRP A 11 -3.66 -18.03 5.69
CA TRP A 11 -5.07 -18.30 5.43
C TRP A 11 -5.41 -19.67 6.03
N SER A 12 -5.94 -19.65 7.26
CA SER A 12 -6.15 -20.82 8.10
C SER A 12 -7.54 -20.81 8.74
N LEU A 13 -7.89 -21.89 9.44
CA LEU A 13 -9.15 -22.01 10.17
C LEU A 13 -9.23 -20.92 11.25
N ILE A 14 -10.15 -19.97 11.08
CA ILE A 14 -10.43 -18.90 12.05
C ILE A 14 -11.38 -19.39 13.15
N ARG A 15 -12.45 -20.10 12.79
CA ARG A 15 -13.42 -20.66 13.75
C ARG A 15 -14.24 -21.77 13.13
N LYS A 16 -14.82 -22.61 13.99
CA LYS A 16 -15.85 -23.59 13.61
C LYS A 16 -17.23 -22.99 13.86
N THR A 17 -18.08 -22.90 12.84
CA THR A 17 -19.47 -22.45 12.98
C THR A 17 -20.41 -23.65 12.97
N VAL A 18 -21.36 -23.66 13.92
CA VAL A 18 -22.41 -24.69 13.96
C VAL A 18 -23.48 -24.30 12.95
N SER A 19 -23.63 -25.10 11.89
CA SER A 19 -24.68 -24.92 10.89
C SER A 19 -25.98 -25.55 11.40
N SER A 20 -27.13 -24.93 11.10
CA SER A 20 -28.45 -25.50 11.39
C SER A 20 -28.80 -26.69 10.48
N SER A 21 -28.05 -26.91 9.40
CA SER A 21 -28.27 -27.98 8.42
C SER A 21 -27.22 -29.10 8.44
N ASN A 22 -26.12 -28.94 9.19
CA ASN A 22 -25.05 -29.93 9.25
C ASN A 22 -24.58 -30.13 10.69
N LYS A 23 -24.57 -31.38 11.18
CA LYS A 23 -24.13 -31.72 12.54
C LYS A 23 -22.62 -31.59 12.72
N ASP A 24 -21.87 -31.62 11.62
CA ASP A 24 -20.45 -31.30 11.59
C ASP A 24 -20.28 -29.80 11.37
N SER A 25 -19.50 -29.17 12.25
CA SER A 25 -19.21 -27.74 12.21
C SER A 25 -18.55 -27.34 10.90
N ASP A 26 -19.02 -26.26 10.27
CA ASP A 26 -18.37 -25.70 9.09
C ASP A 26 -17.13 -24.90 9.52
N ASP A 27 -16.00 -25.20 8.87
CA ASP A 27 -14.73 -24.52 9.07
C ASP A 27 -14.75 -23.13 8.39
N VAL A 28 -14.68 -22.06 9.18
CA VAL A 28 -14.51 -20.69 8.68
C VAL A 28 -13.02 -20.42 8.48
N ILE A 29 -12.56 -20.48 7.23
CA ILE A 29 -11.17 -20.19 6.85
C ILE A 29 -11.01 -18.70 6.53
N GLY A 30 -9.91 -18.09 6.97
CA GLY A 30 -9.54 -16.73 6.55
C GLY A 30 -8.33 -16.16 7.29
N ALA A 31 -8.12 -14.86 7.15
CA ALA A 31 -7.06 -14.14 7.86
C ALA A 31 -7.33 -14.04 9.38
N PRO A 32 -6.27 -13.98 10.21
CA PRO A 32 -6.39 -13.66 11.64
C PRO A 32 -7.24 -12.40 11.88
N LYS A 33 -8.08 -12.42 12.91
CA LYS A 33 -8.94 -11.29 13.28
C LYS A 33 -8.48 -10.67 14.59
N HIS A 34 -8.48 -9.35 14.65
CA HIS A 34 -8.21 -8.59 15.87
C HIS A 34 -9.25 -7.47 16.01
N PRO A 35 -9.82 -7.21 17.21
CA PRO A 35 -10.92 -6.26 17.39
C PRO A 35 -10.57 -4.82 16.98
N GLU A 36 -9.30 -4.44 17.03
CA GLU A 36 -8.82 -3.10 16.65
C GLU A 36 -8.54 -2.91 15.16
N TRP A 37 -8.67 -3.96 14.35
CA TRP A 37 -8.27 -3.95 12.94
C TRP A 37 -9.39 -4.39 12.02
N ILE A 38 -9.62 -3.61 10.97
CA ILE A 38 -10.51 -3.95 9.87
C ILE A 38 -9.68 -4.67 8.81
N THR A 39 -10.04 -5.92 8.53
CA THR A 39 -9.42 -6.73 7.48
C THR A 39 -10.01 -6.37 6.12
N VAL A 40 -9.14 -6.08 5.14
CA VAL A 40 -9.47 -5.79 3.76
C VAL A 40 -8.72 -6.76 2.86
N ALA A 41 -9.44 -7.56 2.07
CA ALA A 41 -8.87 -8.54 1.16
C ALA A 41 -9.59 -8.49 -0.19
N PRO A 42 -8.91 -8.82 -1.31
CA PRO A 42 -9.57 -9.01 -2.58
C PRO A 42 -10.50 -10.24 -2.51
N VAL A 43 -11.55 -10.23 -3.32
CA VAL A 43 -12.41 -11.41 -3.47
C VAL A 43 -11.67 -12.42 -4.34
N THR A 44 -11.42 -13.60 -3.79
CA THR A 44 -10.83 -14.71 -4.54
C THR A 44 -11.86 -15.81 -4.79
N LYS A 45 -11.56 -16.67 -5.78
CA LYS A 45 -12.33 -17.89 -6.00
C LYS A 45 -12.22 -18.81 -4.77
N PRO A 46 -13.22 -19.68 -4.49
CA PRO A 46 -13.22 -20.52 -3.28
C PRO A 46 -11.98 -21.41 -3.11
N ASP A 47 -11.33 -21.78 -4.20
CA ASP A 47 -10.13 -22.60 -4.26
C ASP A 47 -8.81 -21.81 -4.19
N ARG A 48 -8.87 -20.48 -4.23
CA ARG A 48 -7.69 -19.61 -4.25
C ARG A 48 -7.64 -18.72 -3.01
N LYS A 49 -6.54 -18.81 -2.27
CA LYS A 49 -6.25 -17.91 -1.15
C LYS A 49 -5.83 -16.54 -1.69
N PRO A 50 -6.21 -15.42 -1.05
CA PRO A 50 -5.69 -14.11 -1.43
C PRO A 50 -4.18 -14.06 -1.16
N ARG A 51 -3.42 -13.49 -2.10
CA ARG A 51 -1.97 -13.26 -1.94
C ARG A 51 -1.64 -11.90 -1.35
N VAL A 52 -2.65 -11.04 -1.17
CA VAL A 52 -2.53 -9.75 -0.52
C VAL A 52 -3.65 -9.54 0.49
N LEU A 53 -3.33 -8.82 1.56
CA LEU A 53 -4.24 -8.46 2.65
C LEU A 53 -3.86 -7.07 3.16
N ALA A 54 -4.83 -6.32 3.64
CA ALA A 54 -4.59 -5.11 4.39
C ALA A 54 -5.33 -5.15 5.73
N TYR A 55 -4.71 -4.63 6.79
CA TYR A 55 -5.38 -4.30 8.04
C TYR A 55 -5.39 -2.80 8.23
N CYS A 56 -6.57 -2.22 8.41
CA CYS A 56 -6.73 -0.81 8.74
C CYS A 56 -7.09 -0.68 10.22
N HIS A 57 -6.33 0.09 10.99
CA HIS A 57 -6.63 0.30 12.40
C HIS A 57 -7.96 1.04 12.56
N ASN A 58 -8.77 0.69 13.56
CA ASN A 58 -10.09 1.28 13.80
C ASN A 58 -10.04 2.80 14.02
N ARG A 59 -8.89 3.34 14.40
CA ARG A 59 -8.68 4.80 14.53
C ARG A 59 -8.82 5.54 13.20
N LEU A 60 -8.64 4.85 12.07
CA LEU A 60 -8.84 5.39 10.73
C LEU A 60 -10.30 5.34 10.25
N THR A 61 -11.24 4.75 11.01
CA THR A 61 -12.65 4.61 10.58
C THR A 61 -13.29 5.93 10.17
N ARG A 62 -12.92 7.05 10.82
CA ARG A 62 -13.38 8.40 10.47
C ARG A 62 -12.92 8.86 9.08
N LEU A 63 -11.81 8.32 8.59
CA LEU A 63 -11.30 8.55 7.25
C LEU A 63 -11.93 7.60 6.21
N ARG A 64 -12.90 6.77 6.61
CA ARG A 64 -13.68 5.90 5.70
C ARG A 64 -12.80 5.05 4.77
N PRO A 65 -11.91 4.20 5.33
CA PRO A 65 -11.09 3.29 4.52
C PRO A 65 -11.98 2.40 3.65
N SER A 66 -11.68 2.34 2.35
CA SER A 66 -12.48 1.63 1.36
C SER A 66 -11.59 0.85 0.40
N LEU A 67 -11.89 -0.44 0.19
CA LEU A 67 -11.35 -1.20 -0.93
C LEU A 67 -11.91 -0.64 -2.25
N ARG A 68 -11.05 -0.45 -3.26
CA ARG A 68 -11.40 0.20 -4.54
C ARG A 68 -11.20 -0.72 -5.74
N ARG A 69 -12.01 -1.78 -5.81
CA ARG A 69 -12.04 -2.70 -6.97
C ARG A 69 -12.50 -2.01 -8.25
N ASP A 70 -13.23 -0.90 -8.12
CA ASP A 70 -13.62 -0.05 -9.24
C ASP A 70 -12.43 0.68 -9.89
N ILE A 71 -11.35 0.93 -9.14
CA ILE A 71 -10.10 1.48 -9.67
C ILE A 71 -9.25 0.38 -10.31
N ILE A 72 -9.00 -0.70 -9.56
CA ILE A 72 -8.19 -1.83 -10.02
C ILE A 72 -8.66 -3.12 -9.34
N ASP A 73 -8.94 -4.14 -10.16
CA ASP A 73 -9.42 -5.44 -9.69
C ASP A 73 -8.45 -6.54 -10.12
N HIS A 74 -7.62 -6.99 -9.19
CA HIS A 74 -6.64 -8.06 -9.38
C HIS A 74 -6.49 -8.85 -8.08
N PRO A 75 -6.36 -10.18 -8.11
CA PRO A 75 -6.25 -11.01 -6.89
C PRO A 75 -5.01 -10.71 -6.03
N ASP A 76 -4.02 -10.01 -6.59
CA ASP A 76 -2.72 -9.73 -5.97
C ASP A 76 -2.45 -8.23 -5.81
N ILE A 77 -3.51 -7.42 -5.94
CA ILE A 77 -3.45 -5.98 -5.72
C ILE A 77 -4.61 -5.58 -4.81
N ILE A 78 -4.32 -4.77 -3.80
CA ILE A 78 -5.34 -4.01 -3.07
C ILE A 78 -5.12 -2.53 -3.36
N ALA A 79 -6.13 -1.88 -3.95
CA ALA A 79 -6.25 -0.43 -3.87
C ALA A 79 -7.15 -0.06 -2.69
N LEU A 80 -6.62 0.74 -1.77
CA LEU A 80 -7.31 1.23 -0.59
C LEU A 80 -7.37 2.75 -0.67
N SER A 81 -8.55 3.33 -0.54
CA SER A 81 -8.70 4.78 -0.37
C SER A 81 -9.01 5.13 1.08
N VAL A 82 -8.52 6.27 1.54
CA VAL A 82 -9.05 6.97 2.71
C VAL A 82 -9.40 8.41 2.32
N PHE A 83 -10.37 9.00 3.00
CA PHE A 83 -10.82 10.37 2.81
C PHE A 83 -10.35 11.25 3.97
N ALA A 84 -9.50 12.23 3.68
CA ALA A 84 -8.96 13.16 4.65
C ALA A 84 -8.98 14.59 4.07
N HIS A 85 -9.42 15.57 4.85
CA HIS A 85 -9.39 17.00 4.48
C HIS A 85 -10.02 17.33 3.10
N GLY A 86 -11.11 16.65 2.73
CA GLY A 86 -11.76 16.88 1.43
C GLY A 86 -11.11 16.16 0.25
N GLN A 87 -10.01 15.43 0.49
CA GLN A 87 -9.26 14.72 -0.53
C GLN A 87 -9.32 13.20 -0.33
N THR A 88 -9.24 12.47 -1.44
CA THR A 88 -9.09 11.02 -1.43
C THR A 88 -7.62 10.67 -1.58
N LEU A 89 -7.07 9.93 -0.63
CA LEU A 89 -5.70 9.43 -0.67
C LEU A 89 -5.75 7.94 -1.01
N ASN A 90 -5.05 7.53 -2.07
CA ASN A 90 -5.04 6.15 -2.56
C ASN A 90 -3.72 5.45 -2.20
N PHE A 91 -3.84 4.24 -1.67
CA PHE A 91 -2.75 3.37 -1.27
C PHE A 91 -2.85 2.07 -2.07
N MET A 92 -1.70 1.49 -2.42
CA MET A 92 -1.66 0.22 -3.15
C MET A 92 -0.77 -0.81 -2.45
N ASN A 93 -1.32 -1.98 -2.15
CA ASN A 93 -0.56 -3.18 -1.78
C ASN A 93 -0.42 -4.07 -3.01
N VAL A 94 0.79 -4.51 -3.33
CA VAL A 94 1.08 -5.34 -4.49
C VAL A 94 1.84 -6.60 -4.06
N TYR A 95 1.45 -7.73 -4.62
CA TYR A 95 2.29 -8.92 -4.68
C TYR A 95 2.48 -9.31 -6.14
N SER A 96 3.73 -9.41 -6.60
CA SER A 96 4.07 -9.85 -7.95
C SER A 96 4.42 -11.33 -7.94
N ASP A 97 3.78 -12.09 -8.82
CA ASP A 97 4.06 -13.52 -8.97
C ASP A 97 5.22 -13.79 -9.92
N ASP A 98 5.52 -15.08 -10.12
CA ASP A 98 6.56 -15.56 -11.03
C ASP A 98 6.38 -15.06 -12.48
N GLN A 99 5.13 -14.80 -12.88
CA GLN A 99 4.78 -14.25 -14.19
C GLN A 99 4.64 -12.72 -14.19
N ASN A 100 4.88 -12.06 -13.06
CA ASN A 100 4.75 -10.62 -12.85
C ASN A 100 3.38 -10.04 -13.26
N THR A 101 2.31 -10.81 -13.06
CA THR A 101 0.96 -10.46 -13.52
C THR A 101 0.46 -9.15 -12.94
N ALA A 102 0.72 -8.91 -11.65
CA ALA A 102 0.32 -7.67 -10.97
C ALA A 102 1.03 -6.44 -11.56
N ILE A 103 2.36 -6.50 -11.77
CA ILE A 103 3.13 -5.40 -12.34
C ILE A 103 2.61 -5.07 -13.74
N PHE A 104 2.44 -6.06 -14.60
CA PHE A 104 1.92 -5.83 -15.95
C PHE A 104 0.46 -5.35 -15.95
N HIS A 105 -0.35 -5.77 -14.99
CA HIS A 105 -1.72 -5.27 -14.83
C HIS A 105 -1.75 -3.78 -14.45
N ILE A 106 -0.84 -3.34 -13.58
CA ILE A 106 -0.68 -1.92 -13.23
C ILE A 106 -0.18 -1.15 -14.47
N ALA A 107 0.84 -1.67 -15.15
CA ALA A 107 1.41 -1.03 -16.34
C ALA A 107 0.38 -0.84 -17.46
N GLY A 108 -0.47 -1.84 -17.71
CA GLY A 108 -1.54 -1.76 -18.70
C GLY A 108 -2.66 -0.76 -18.34
N LYS A 109 -2.73 -0.30 -17.09
CA LYS A 109 -3.77 0.62 -16.60
C LYS A 109 -3.25 1.97 -16.13
N SER A 110 -1.93 2.15 -16.01
CA SER A 110 -1.30 3.32 -15.35
C SER A 110 -1.82 4.66 -15.86
N GLY A 111 -2.06 4.79 -17.18
CA GLY A 111 -2.62 6.02 -17.78
C GLY A 111 -4.08 6.32 -17.45
N SER A 112 -4.80 5.41 -16.78
CA SER A 112 -6.22 5.56 -16.39
C SER A 112 -6.46 5.50 -14.88
N LEU A 113 -5.44 5.08 -14.12
CA LEU A 113 -5.53 5.00 -12.66
C LEU A 113 -5.43 6.40 -12.06
N PRO A 114 -6.11 6.68 -10.93
CA PRO A 114 -5.91 7.93 -10.20
C PRO A 114 -4.52 7.95 -9.57
N SER A 115 -4.08 9.13 -9.12
CA SER A 115 -2.82 9.25 -8.38
C SER A 115 -2.87 8.48 -7.05
N PHE A 116 -1.72 7.94 -6.66
CA PHE A 116 -1.51 7.27 -5.39
C PHE A 116 -0.56 8.08 -4.51
N VAL A 117 -0.63 7.83 -3.21
CA VAL A 117 0.28 8.43 -2.21
C VAL A 117 1.29 7.42 -1.67
N TYR A 118 1.00 6.14 -1.90
CA TYR A 118 1.79 5.02 -1.47
C TYR A 118 1.50 3.83 -2.39
N MET A 119 2.54 3.11 -2.77
CA MET A 119 2.47 1.76 -3.30
C MET A 119 3.59 0.95 -2.66
N GLY A 120 3.31 -0.26 -2.21
CA GLY A 120 4.33 -1.10 -1.62
C GLY A 120 3.96 -2.57 -1.59
N GLY A 121 4.97 -3.39 -1.37
CA GLY A 121 4.82 -4.83 -1.21
C GLY A 121 5.98 -5.60 -1.82
N ASP A 122 5.76 -6.89 -2.05
CA ASP A 122 6.73 -7.81 -2.64
C ASP A 122 6.56 -7.81 -4.15
N PHE A 123 7.55 -7.24 -4.85
CA PHE A 123 7.53 -7.15 -6.30
C PHE A 123 8.23 -8.31 -6.99
N ASN A 124 8.86 -9.21 -6.23
CA ASN A 124 9.54 -10.41 -6.71
C ASN A 124 10.38 -10.19 -7.98
N CYS A 125 10.93 -8.98 -8.14
CA CYS A 125 11.70 -8.58 -9.30
C CYS A 125 13.01 -7.92 -8.87
N HIS A 126 14.04 -8.13 -9.69
CA HIS A 126 15.40 -7.76 -9.36
C HIS A 126 15.88 -6.67 -10.30
N SER A 127 16.56 -5.68 -9.73
CA SER A 127 17.11 -4.56 -10.49
C SER A 127 18.33 -3.99 -9.80
N SER A 128 19.33 -3.61 -10.60
CA SER A 128 20.49 -2.86 -10.12
C SER A 128 20.13 -1.49 -9.52
N VAL A 129 18.90 -1.01 -9.76
CA VAL A 129 18.39 0.27 -9.22
C VAL A 129 18.23 0.22 -7.69
N TRP A 130 17.77 -0.91 -7.13
CA TRP A 130 17.56 -1.09 -5.68
C TRP A 130 18.42 -2.19 -5.06
N ASP A 131 18.97 -3.10 -5.88
CA ASP A 131 19.95 -4.10 -5.47
C ASP A 131 21.21 -3.99 -6.35
N PRO A 132 22.24 -3.22 -5.95
CA PRO A 132 23.45 -3.02 -6.74
C PRO A 132 24.22 -4.30 -7.11
N LYS A 133 23.93 -5.42 -6.44
CA LYS A 133 24.55 -6.72 -6.75
C LYS A 133 23.86 -7.45 -7.90
N GLU A 134 22.72 -6.96 -8.36
CA GLU A 134 21.97 -7.56 -9.46
C GLU A 134 22.53 -7.15 -10.82
N THR A 135 22.49 -8.08 -11.78
CA THR A 135 23.03 -7.90 -13.13
C THR A 135 21.97 -8.10 -14.23
N SER A 136 20.75 -8.52 -13.88
CA SER A 136 19.72 -9.01 -14.81
C SER A 136 18.95 -7.96 -15.63
N HIS A 137 18.28 -8.47 -16.67
CA HIS A 137 17.54 -7.75 -17.72
C HIS A 137 16.28 -7.00 -17.23
N ARG A 138 16.00 -5.87 -17.90
CA ARG A 138 15.40 -4.66 -17.30
C ARG A 138 13.90 -4.46 -17.52
N THR A 139 13.20 -5.33 -18.26
CA THR A 139 11.82 -5.01 -18.71
C THR A 139 10.83 -4.89 -17.57
N VAL A 140 10.80 -5.85 -16.63
CA VAL A 140 9.87 -5.82 -15.49
C VAL A 140 10.17 -4.64 -14.55
N PRO A 141 11.42 -4.43 -14.10
CA PRO A 141 11.77 -3.24 -13.32
C PRO A 141 11.43 -1.91 -14.00
N ILE A 142 11.67 -1.79 -15.31
CA ILE A 142 11.32 -0.57 -16.07
C ILE A 142 9.80 -0.36 -16.05
N ALA A 143 9.02 -1.40 -16.37
CA ALA A 143 7.56 -1.32 -16.35
C ALA A 143 7.03 -0.91 -14.98
N LEU A 144 7.62 -1.44 -13.89
CA LEU A 144 7.27 -1.06 -12.52
C LEU A 144 7.58 0.41 -12.24
N LEU A 145 8.79 0.88 -12.57
CA LEU A 145 9.23 2.26 -12.33
C LEU A 145 8.40 3.27 -13.14
N GLU A 146 8.16 2.98 -14.42
CA GLU A 146 7.32 3.81 -15.29
C GLU A 146 5.87 3.85 -14.81
N SER A 147 5.35 2.71 -14.36
CA SER A 147 4.00 2.63 -13.77
C SER A 147 3.90 3.47 -12.50
N ALA A 148 4.88 3.35 -11.59
CA ALA A 148 4.92 4.14 -10.37
C ALA A 148 4.96 5.64 -10.69
N ALA A 149 5.81 6.06 -11.62
CA ALA A 149 5.90 7.45 -12.07
C ALA A 149 4.56 7.95 -12.65
N GLY A 150 3.87 7.14 -13.46
CA GLY A 150 2.55 7.44 -13.99
C GLY A 150 1.47 7.62 -12.90
N LEU A 151 1.65 7.00 -11.74
CA LEU A 151 0.78 7.15 -10.56
C LEU A 151 1.18 8.33 -9.65
N GLY A 152 2.22 9.09 -10.01
CA GLY A 152 2.77 10.19 -9.19
C GLY A 152 3.65 9.71 -8.03
N LEU A 153 4.22 8.51 -8.16
CA LEU A 153 5.05 7.88 -7.14
C LEU A 153 6.51 7.73 -7.60
N GLU A 154 7.41 7.73 -6.64
CA GLU A 154 8.84 7.48 -6.82
C GLU A 154 9.31 6.42 -5.82
N LEU A 155 10.31 5.63 -6.24
CA LEU A 155 10.93 4.62 -5.39
C LEU A 155 11.59 5.31 -4.19
N ALA A 156 11.20 4.90 -2.98
CA ALA A 156 11.73 5.42 -1.74
C ALA A 156 12.63 4.37 -1.08
N MET A 157 13.94 4.64 -1.06
CA MET A 157 14.91 3.75 -0.42
C MET A 157 14.87 3.90 1.11
N PRO A 158 14.95 2.81 1.88
CA PRO A 158 14.97 2.90 3.34
C PRO A 158 16.20 3.65 3.87
N ASP A 159 16.04 4.37 4.99
CA ASP A 159 17.12 5.10 5.67
C ASP A 159 18.18 4.16 6.29
N ASN A 160 17.82 2.90 6.50
CA ASN A 160 18.67 1.82 6.95
C ASN A 160 18.78 0.76 5.84
N PRO A 161 19.51 1.00 4.73
CA PRO A 161 19.45 0.17 3.53
C PRO A 161 19.97 -1.27 3.73
N GLY A 162 19.46 -2.20 2.91
CA GLY A 162 19.93 -3.57 2.79
C GLY A 162 18.84 -4.55 2.35
N PRO A 163 19.10 -5.87 2.41
CA PRO A 163 18.15 -6.89 1.98
C PRO A 163 16.80 -6.83 2.70
N THR A 164 15.75 -7.18 1.99
CA THR A 164 14.38 -7.31 2.49
C THR A 164 13.98 -8.76 2.62
N LEU A 165 14.57 -9.66 1.83
CA LEU A 165 14.44 -11.11 1.94
C LEU A 165 15.77 -11.75 2.39
N TYR A 166 15.68 -12.64 3.37
CA TYR A 166 16.74 -13.53 3.82
C TYR A 166 16.30 -14.99 3.64
N PRO A 167 16.70 -15.65 2.53
CA PRO A 167 16.29 -17.02 2.26
C PRO A 167 16.62 -17.97 3.42
N TYR A 168 15.71 -18.89 3.74
CA TYR A 168 15.95 -19.90 4.78
C TYR A 168 17.18 -20.76 4.49
N ASN A 169 17.42 -21.07 3.21
CA ASN A 169 18.67 -21.69 2.78
C ASN A 169 19.77 -20.62 2.67
N ARG A 170 20.74 -20.70 3.59
CA ARG A 170 21.85 -19.75 3.72
C ARG A 170 22.86 -19.77 2.57
N ASP A 171 22.77 -20.76 1.68
CA ASP A 171 23.57 -20.79 0.46
C ASP A 171 23.10 -19.76 -0.57
N PHE A 172 21.86 -19.29 -0.46
CA PHE A 172 21.34 -18.23 -1.32
C PHE A 172 21.65 -16.85 -0.76
N ARG A 173 21.91 -15.90 -1.67
CA ARG A 173 22.14 -14.50 -1.31
C ARG A 173 20.83 -13.86 -0.82
N PRO A 174 20.88 -12.98 0.20
CA PRO A 174 19.78 -12.07 0.51
C PRO A 174 19.44 -11.14 -0.68
N LEU A 175 18.17 -10.76 -0.79
CA LEU A 175 17.60 -10.01 -1.93
C LEU A 175 16.87 -8.74 -1.46
N VAL A 176 16.72 -7.77 -2.35
CA VAL A 176 15.84 -6.59 -2.19
C VAL A 176 14.71 -6.74 -3.21
N ILE A 177 13.56 -7.23 -2.75
CA ILE A 177 12.37 -7.47 -3.59
C ILE A 177 11.11 -6.82 -3.03
N ASP A 178 11.13 -6.44 -1.76
CA ASP A 178 10.09 -5.64 -1.13
C ASP A 178 10.41 -4.16 -1.32
N LEU A 179 9.55 -3.44 -2.02
CA LEU A 179 9.79 -2.04 -2.38
C LEU A 179 8.68 -1.15 -1.87
N ILE A 180 9.03 0.11 -1.60
CA ILE A 180 8.10 1.16 -1.22
C ILE A 180 8.24 2.30 -2.22
N PHE A 181 7.11 2.74 -2.74
CA PHE A 181 6.97 3.91 -3.59
C PHE A 181 6.08 4.91 -2.87
N LEU A 182 6.57 6.14 -2.73
CA LEU A 182 5.85 7.24 -2.09
C LEU A 182 5.58 8.33 -3.11
N ARG A 183 4.64 9.22 -2.80
CA ARG A 183 4.45 10.44 -3.59
C ARG A 183 5.79 11.16 -3.75
N SER A 184 6.13 11.58 -4.98
CA SER A 184 7.43 12.17 -5.32
C SER A 184 7.93 13.23 -4.32
N GLN A 185 7.05 14.14 -3.91
CA GLN A 185 7.40 15.23 -2.97
C GLN A 185 7.76 14.76 -1.55
N ASP A 186 7.38 13.53 -1.17
CA ASP A 186 7.54 12.99 0.18
C ASP A 186 8.78 12.09 0.33
N VAL A 187 9.36 11.59 -0.77
CA VAL A 187 10.44 10.57 -0.76
C VAL A 187 11.64 11.00 0.08
N LEU A 188 12.13 12.23 -0.09
CA LEU A 188 13.32 12.71 0.62
C LEU A 188 13.03 13.12 2.08
N ALA A 189 11.81 13.54 2.36
CA ALA A 189 11.42 14.00 3.70
C ALA A 189 11.03 12.85 4.63
N ARG A 190 10.59 11.72 4.07
CA ARG A 190 10.00 10.60 4.80
C ARG A 190 10.49 9.27 4.24
N MET A 191 11.79 9.03 4.41
CA MET A 191 12.40 7.77 4.02
C MET A 191 11.75 6.59 4.76
N PRO A 192 11.45 5.48 4.07
CA PRO A 192 11.01 4.25 4.71
C PRO A 192 12.05 3.70 5.70
N HIS A 193 11.63 2.76 6.55
CA HIS A 193 12.51 2.08 7.48
C HIS A 193 12.28 0.57 7.44
N ARG A 194 13.35 -0.23 7.38
CA ARG A 194 13.26 -1.67 7.55
C ARG A 194 13.14 -2.00 9.04
N GLU A 195 12.05 -2.65 9.41
CA GLU A 195 11.68 -2.96 10.78
C GLU A 195 12.28 -4.31 11.23
N ILE A 196 13.62 -4.36 11.30
CA ILE A 196 14.38 -5.59 11.61
C ILE A 196 13.92 -6.22 12.94
N GLY A 197 13.53 -5.40 13.92
CA GLY A 197 13.12 -5.86 15.25
C GLY A 197 11.77 -6.60 15.31
N ILE A 198 10.96 -6.57 14.25
CA ILE A 198 9.63 -7.19 14.22
C ILE A 198 9.45 -8.22 13.08
N GLN A 199 10.55 -8.62 12.41
CA GLN A 199 10.54 -9.67 11.37
C GLN A 199 9.87 -10.98 11.84
N GLY A 200 10.06 -11.34 13.12
CA GLY A 200 9.51 -12.58 13.67
C GLY A 200 10.10 -13.81 12.98
N SER A 201 9.22 -14.72 12.53
CA SER A 201 9.62 -15.96 11.84
C SER A 201 9.61 -15.86 10.32
N SER A 202 9.29 -14.69 9.74
CA SER A 202 9.31 -14.47 8.31
C SER A 202 10.74 -14.41 7.79
N ASP A 203 10.98 -14.86 6.57
CA ASP A 203 12.20 -14.60 5.80
C ASP A 203 12.24 -13.19 5.21
N HIS A 204 11.10 -12.47 5.22
CA HIS A 204 11.01 -11.06 4.82
C HIS A 204 11.06 -10.11 6.02
N ILE A 205 11.79 -9.00 5.88
CA ILE A 205 11.81 -7.88 6.82
C ILE A 205 10.72 -6.88 6.45
N PRO A 206 9.76 -6.58 7.36
CA PRO A 206 8.76 -5.56 7.11
C PRO A 206 9.38 -4.18 6.87
N ILE A 207 8.77 -3.40 5.98
CA ILE A 207 9.18 -2.02 5.70
C ILE A 207 8.05 -1.08 6.10
N SER A 208 8.36 -0.08 6.92
CA SER A 208 7.42 0.96 7.32
C SER A 208 7.67 2.26 6.56
N ALA A 209 6.61 3.05 6.38
CA ALA A 209 6.70 4.40 5.84
C ALA A 209 5.62 5.28 6.47
N VAL A 210 5.88 6.59 6.50
CA VAL A 210 4.93 7.59 7.03
C VAL A 210 4.35 8.38 5.86
N VAL A 211 3.04 8.27 5.68
CA VAL A 211 2.29 9.04 4.68
C VAL A 211 1.52 10.15 5.39
N PRO A 212 1.80 11.43 5.11
CA PRO A 212 1.06 12.52 5.71
C PRO A 212 -0.38 12.55 5.15
N LEU A 213 -1.36 12.73 6.03
CA LEU A 213 -2.77 12.85 5.61
C LEU A 213 -3.13 14.27 5.15
N SER A 214 -2.19 15.21 5.27
CA SER A 214 -2.32 16.61 4.92
C SER A 214 -1.05 17.06 4.20
N GLU A 215 -1.17 17.92 3.19
CA GLU A 215 -0.02 18.75 2.81
C GLU A 215 0.38 19.60 4.01
N PRO A 216 1.67 19.94 4.20
CA PRO A 216 1.96 21.20 4.85
C PRO A 216 1.26 22.26 4.01
N ILE A 217 0.10 22.72 4.47
CA ILE A 217 -0.57 23.85 3.86
C ILE A 217 0.50 24.95 3.92
N ASP A 218 0.98 25.39 2.77
CA ASP A 218 1.56 26.72 2.71
C ASP A 218 0.38 27.64 3.00
N VAL A 219 0.16 27.91 4.28
CA VAL A 219 -0.81 28.90 4.73
C VAL A 219 -0.18 30.24 4.39
N GLY A 220 -0.03 30.52 3.10
CA GLY A 220 -0.26 31.86 2.59
C GLY A 220 -1.64 32.21 3.12
N THR A 221 -1.64 32.93 4.24
CA THR A 221 -2.82 33.32 5.01
C THR A 221 -3.98 33.51 4.06
N THR A 222 -4.94 32.58 4.05
CA THR A 222 -6.23 32.84 3.44
C THR A 222 -6.76 34.03 4.22
N ARG A 223 -6.60 35.23 3.65
CA ARG A 223 -7.23 36.45 4.14
C ARG A 223 -8.71 36.26 3.87
N SER A 224 -9.38 35.52 4.76
CA SER A 224 -10.83 35.57 4.82
C SER A 224 -11.17 36.98 5.26
N ILE A 225 -11.78 37.75 4.37
CA ILE A 225 -12.38 39.01 4.76
C ILE A 225 -13.49 38.67 5.75
N LYS A 226 -13.44 39.27 6.95
CA LYS A 226 -14.42 39.00 7.99
C LYS A 226 -15.79 39.51 7.52
N PRO A 227 -16.87 38.70 7.62
CA PRO A 227 -18.20 39.15 7.27
C PRO A 227 -18.59 40.42 8.03
N ASN A 228 -19.13 41.39 7.31
CA ASN A 228 -19.49 42.75 7.68
C ASN A 228 -18.32 43.68 8.08
N SER A 229 -17.08 43.38 7.68
CA SER A 229 -15.95 44.30 7.90
C SER A 229 -15.92 45.42 6.85
N GLU A 230 -15.21 46.53 7.15
CA GLU A 230 -14.93 47.57 6.15
C GLU A 230 -14.24 46.99 4.91
N SER A 231 -13.32 46.05 5.12
CA SER A 231 -12.63 45.36 4.02
C SER A 231 -13.57 44.52 3.12
N GLU A 232 -14.73 44.07 3.62
CA GLU A 232 -15.74 43.41 2.78
C GLU A 232 -16.52 44.42 1.95
N ARG A 233 -16.86 45.57 2.55
CA ARG A 233 -17.56 46.65 1.86
C ARG A 233 -16.71 47.22 0.73
N ASP A 234 -15.44 47.48 1.00
CA ASP A 234 -14.48 47.98 -0.01
C ASP A 234 -14.31 47.00 -1.18
N TYR A 235 -14.41 45.70 -0.93
CA TYR A 235 -14.32 44.67 -1.98
C TYR A 235 -15.60 44.59 -2.82
N VAL A 236 -16.77 44.70 -2.18
CA VAL A 236 -18.07 44.68 -2.86
C VAL A 236 -18.29 45.95 -3.69
N ASP A 237 -17.83 47.12 -3.20
CA ASP A 237 -17.97 48.40 -3.89
C ASP A 237 -16.98 48.56 -5.07
N ALA A 238 -15.98 47.67 -5.17
CA ALA A 238 -14.99 47.62 -6.26
C ALA A 238 -15.39 46.68 -7.43
N LEU A 239 -16.56 46.02 -7.34
CA LEU A 239 -17.17 45.21 -8.40
C LEU A 239 -18.19 46.01 -9.21
#